data_AF-A0A1V6GVQ6-F1
#
_entry.id   AF-A0A1V6GVQ6-F1
#
_cell.length_a   1.000
_cell.length_b   1.000
_cell.length_c   1.000
_cell.angle_alpha   90.00
_cell.angle_beta   90.00
_cell.angle_gamma   90.00
#
_symmetry.space_group_name_H-M   'P 1'
#
loop_
_entity.id
_entity.type
_entity.pdbx_description
1 polymer ?
#
loop_
_entity_poly.entity_id
_entity_poly.type
_entity_poly.pdbx_seq_one_letter_code
_entity_poly.pdbx_strand_id
1 'polypeptide(L)'
;MGLTTRQQRFIEVFNGNVVESARLAGYSEQYALKQAHITLGRNRIIQQAIHERERNRQEPLIATREERQKFWTSVMLDESAEMQHRLKAAELLGKSEADFCERVQVDASVVNIGFLFEPKQRAELLREIDD
;
A
#
# COMPACT_ATOMS: atom_id res chain seq x y z
N MET A 1 -21.93 -24.19 -10.40
CA MET A 1 -21.66 -25.10 -9.26
C MET A 1 -21.23 -24.23 -8.09
N GLY A 2 -21.92 -24.30 -6.95
CA GLY A 2 -21.66 -23.46 -5.77
C GLY A 2 -20.56 -24.02 -4.85
N LEU A 3 -20.08 -23.18 -3.93
CA LEU A 3 -19.15 -23.58 -2.88
C LEU A 3 -19.79 -24.60 -1.93
N THR A 4 -19.04 -25.64 -1.56
CA THR A 4 -19.49 -26.61 -0.55
C THR A 4 -19.44 -25.99 0.85
N THR A 5 -20.23 -26.53 1.79
CA THR A 5 -20.26 -26.05 3.19
C THR A 5 -18.88 -26.04 3.86
N ARG A 6 -18.02 -27.03 3.57
CA ARG A 6 -16.65 -27.05 4.11
C ARG A 6 -15.74 -25.99 3.48
N GLN A 7 -15.91 -25.71 2.19
CA GLN A 7 -15.17 -24.63 1.53
C GLN A 7 -15.62 -23.26 2.04
N GLN A 8 -16.91 -23.07 2.32
CA GLN A 8 -17.42 -21.85 2.95
C GLN A 8 -16.79 -21.63 4.34
N ARG A 9 -16.79 -22.66 5.21
CA ARG A 9 -16.11 -22.58 6.52
C ARG A 9 -14.62 -22.29 6.38
N PHE A 10 -13.95 -22.90 5.40
CA PHE A 10 -12.55 -22.61 5.12
C PHE A 10 -12.32 -21.14 4.77
N ILE A 11 -13.18 -20.53 3.95
CA ILE A 11 -13.09 -19.10 3.61
C ILE A 11 -13.32 -18.24 4.85
N GLU A 12 -14.28 -18.60 5.71
CA GLU A 12 -14.58 -17.87 6.95
C GLU A 12 -13.43 -17.87 7.95
N VAL A 13 -12.75 -19.02 8.13
CA VAL A 13 -11.65 -19.15 9.09
C VAL A 13 -10.28 -18.80 8.52
N PHE A 14 -10.17 -18.54 7.21
CA PHE A 14 -8.88 -18.35 6.56
C PHE A 14 -8.12 -17.15 7.14
N ASN A 15 -6.90 -17.40 7.60
CA ASN A 15 -6.03 -16.43 8.26
C ASN A 15 -4.63 -16.32 7.63
N GLY A 16 -4.47 -16.79 6.38
CA GLY A 16 -3.18 -16.81 5.69
C GLY A 16 -2.44 -18.16 5.76
N ASN A 17 -2.86 -19.08 6.63
CA ASN A 17 -2.33 -20.44 6.67
C ASN A 17 -3.37 -21.46 6.18
N VAL A 18 -3.10 -22.09 5.03
CA VAL A 18 -4.01 -23.05 4.40
C VAL A 18 -4.23 -24.31 5.24
N VAL A 19 -3.17 -24.86 5.84
CA VAL A 19 -3.25 -26.12 6.59
C VAL A 19 -4.06 -25.95 7.86
N GLU A 20 -3.75 -24.91 8.64
CA GLU A 20 -4.50 -24.58 9.86
C GLU A 20 -5.96 -24.28 9.56
N SER A 21 -6.21 -23.45 8.54
CA SER A 21 -7.58 -23.09 8.15
C SER A 21 -8.37 -24.31 7.66
N ALA A 22 -7.73 -25.27 6.97
CA ALA A 22 -8.38 -26.51 6.56
C ALA A 22 -8.74 -27.40 7.77
N ARG A 23 -7.86 -27.49 8.78
CA ARG A 23 -8.15 -28.21 10.03
C ARG A 23 -9.35 -27.58 10.75
N LEU A 24 -9.35 -26.25 10.91
CA LEU A 24 -10.45 -25.51 11.54
C LEU A 24 -11.77 -25.63 10.77
N ALA A 25 -11.72 -25.71 9.44
CA ALA A 25 -12.90 -25.93 8.60
C ALA A 25 -13.47 -27.36 8.66
N GLY A 26 -12.80 -28.27 9.38
CA GLY A 26 -13.24 -29.65 9.60
C GLY A 26 -12.74 -30.66 8.56
N TYR A 27 -11.65 -30.35 7.84
CA TYR A 27 -10.96 -31.35 7.02
C TYR A 27 -10.07 -32.24 7.89
N SER A 28 -9.85 -33.49 7.46
CA SER A 28 -8.94 -34.40 8.16
C SER A 28 -7.50 -33.87 8.10
N GLU A 29 -6.72 -34.17 9.14
CA GLU A 29 -5.33 -33.71 9.23
C GLU A 29 -4.48 -34.16 8.04
N GLN A 30 -4.64 -35.41 7.62
CA GLN A 30 -3.94 -35.93 6.44
C GLN A 30 -4.29 -35.17 5.16
N TYR A 31 -5.57 -34.79 4.98
CA TYR A 31 -6.00 -34.00 3.83
C TYR A 31 -5.45 -32.58 3.89
N ALA A 32 -5.51 -31.94 5.06
CA ALA A 32 -4.99 -30.59 5.29
C ALA A 32 -3.51 -30.50 4.91
N LEU A 33 -2.70 -31.49 5.32
CA LEU A 33 -1.26 -31.53 5.04
C LEU A 33 -0.94 -31.86 3.56
N LYS A 34 -1.63 -32.84 2.97
CA LYS A 34 -1.25 -33.37 1.65
C LYS A 34 -1.88 -32.61 0.47
N GLN A 35 -3.14 -32.18 0.60
CA GLN A 35 -3.95 -31.77 -0.56
C GLN A 35 -4.55 -30.36 -0.44
N ALA A 36 -4.75 -29.83 0.77
CA ALA A 36 -5.45 -28.54 0.92
C ALA A 36 -4.78 -27.38 0.17
N HIS A 37 -3.45 -27.33 0.09
CA HIS A 37 -2.75 -26.30 -0.67
C HIS A 37 -3.09 -26.32 -2.16
N ILE A 38 -3.36 -27.50 -2.73
CA ILE A 38 -3.74 -27.66 -4.14
C ILE A 38 -5.25 -27.39 -4.30
N THR A 39 -6.08 -28.10 -3.53
CA THR A 39 -7.53 -28.11 -3.75
C THR A 39 -8.24 -26.86 -3.22
N LEU A 40 -7.76 -26.28 -2.12
CA LEU A 40 -8.32 -25.08 -1.50
C LEU A 40 -7.46 -23.87 -1.83
N GLY A 41 -6.14 -23.99 -1.65
CA GLY A 41 -5.20 -22.89 -1.81
C GLY A 41 -5.04 -22.37 -3.23
N ARG A 42 -5.06 -23.24 -4.26
CA ARG A 42 -4.93 -22.85 -5.68
C ARG A 42 -6.28 -22.69 -6.41
N ASN A 43 -7.38 -22.95 -5.72
CA ASN A 43 -8.70 -22.85 -6.34
C ASN A 43 -9.10 -21.37 -6.49
N ARG A 44 -9.21 -20.92 -7.75
CA ARG A 44 -9.51 -19.52 -8.09
C ARG A 44 -10.81 -19.02 -7.46
N ILE A 45 -11.85 -19.86 -7.36
CA ILE A 45 -13.14 -19.47 -6.78
C ILE A 45 -12.99 -19.21 -5.27
N ILE A 46 -12.24 -20.06 -4.57
CA ILE A 46 -11.98 -19.91 -3.13
C ILE A 46 -11.09 -18.70 -2.86
N GLN A 47 -10.04 -18.50 -3.67
CA GLN A 47 -9.17 -17.32 -3.58
C GLN A 47 -9.96 -16.03 -3.78
N GLN A 48 -10.82 -15.98 -4.81
CA GLN A 48 -11.68 -14.83 -5.06
C GLN A 48 -12.62 -14.55 -3.88
N ALA A 49 -13.25 -15.59 -3.31
CA ALA A 49 -14.13 -15.44 -2.16
C ALA A 49 -13.38 -14.95 -0.90
N ILE A 50 -12.15 -15.42 -0.66
CA ILE A 50 -11.28 -14.90 0.42
C ILE A 50 -10.96 -13.44 0.18
N HIS A 51 -10.57 -13.07 -1.05
CA HIS A 51 -10.27 -11.68 -1.40
C HIS A 51 -11.48 -10.77 -1.26
N GLU A 52 -12.65 -11.21 -1.68
CA GLU A 52 -13.90 -10.46 -1.53
C GLU A 52 -14.26 -10.26 -0.06
N ARG A 53 -14.15 -11.32 0.76
CA ARG A 53 -14.33 -11.22 2.22
C ARG A 53 -13.36 -10.21 2.83
N GLU A 54 -12.08 -10.28 2.49
CA GLU A 54 -11.08 -9.34 2.99
C GLU A 54 -11.34 -7.91 2.51
N ARG A 55 -11.74 -7.73 1.24
CA ARG A 55 -12.11 -6.42 0.69
C ARG A 55 -13.28 -5.85 1.48
N ASN A 56 -14.36 -6.61 1.66
CA ASN A 56 -15.54 -6.18 2.41
C ASN A 56 -15.21 -5.85 3.88
N ARG A 57 -14.21 -6.52 4.47
CA ARG A 57 -13.73 -6.21 5.83
C ARG A 57 -12.90 -4.92 5.87
N GLN A 58 -12.07 -4.67 4.87
CA GLN A 58 -11.13 -3.54 4.82
C GLN A 58 -11.76 -2.25 4.28
N GLU A 59 -12.69 -2.35 3.33
CA GLU A 59 -13.37 -1.24 2.67
C GLU A 59 -14.01 -0.24 3.66
N PRO A 60 -14.73 -0.66 4.72
CA PRO A 60 -15.25 0.28 5.71
C PRO A 60 -14.18 0.85 6.67
N LEU A 61 -12.98 0.26 6.73
CA LEU A 61 -11.91 0.66 7.65
C LEU A 61 -10.96 1.68 7.02
N ILE A 62 -10.86 1.72 5.69
CA ILE A 62 -9.87 2.52 4.96
C ILE A 62 -10.58 3.43 3.97
N ALA A 63 -10.53 4.73 4.25
CA ALA A 63 -11.04 5.74 3.32
C ALA A 63 -10.26 5.71 1.99
N THR A 64 -10.99 5.63 0.89
CA THR A 64 -10.49 5.79 -0.48
C THR A 64 -9.99 7.23 -0.72
N ARG A 65 -9.29 7.44 -1.84
CA ARG A 65 -8.84 8.79 -2.24
C ARG A 65 -10.02 9.74 -2.44
N GLU A 66 -11.07 9.27 -3.10
CA GLU A 66 -12.26 10.08 -3.39
C GLU A 66 -13.00 10.46 -2.10
N GLU A 67 -13.13 9.52 -1.15
CA GLU A 67 -13.74 9.81 0.16
C GLU A 67 -12.95 10.85 0.96
N ARG A 68 -11.61 10.79 0.94
CA ARG A 68 -10.78 11.82 1.58
C ARG A 68 -10.95 13.19 0.92
N GLN A 69 -11.04 13.24 -0.41
CA GLN A 69 -11.31 14.48 -1.13
C GLN A 69 -12.70 15.04 -0.77
N LYS A 70 -13.75 14.21 -0.79
CA LYS A 70 -15.11 14.60 -0.35
C LYS A 70 -15.11 15.11 1.09
N PHE A 71 -14.39 14.44 1.98
CA PHE A 71 -14.23 14.88 3.37
C PHE A 71 -13.59 16.28 3.44
N TRP A 72 -12.46 16.52 2.79
CA TRP A 72 -11.84 17.84 2.77
C TRP A 72 -12.74 18.91 2.16
N THR A 73 -13.42 18.62 1.04
CA THR A 73 -14.40 19.53 0.45
C THR A 73 -15.53 19.86 1.43
N SER A 74 -16.06 18.86 2.17
CA SER A 74 -17.11 19.12 3.16
C SER A 74 -16.63 20.01 4.31
N VAL A 75 -15.42 19.78 4.83
CA VAL A 75 -14.86 20.59 5.92
C VAL A 75 -14.54 22.00 5.45
N MET A 76 -14.04 22.16 4.21
CA MET A 76 -13.76 23.47 3.62
C MET A 76 -15.05 24.32 3.48
N LEU A 77 -16.15 23.69 3.07
CA LEU A 77 -17.43 24.35 2.82
C LEU A 77 -18.31 24.53 4.08
N ASP A 78 -18.01 23.82 5.17
CA ASP A 78 -18.76 23.94 6.43
C ASP A 78 -18.50 25.30 7.11
N GLU A 79 -19.52 26.16 7.13
CA GLU A 79 -19.45 27.47 7.77
C GLU A 79 -19.39 27.42 9.30
N SER A 80 -19.80 26.29 9.91
CA SER A 80 -19.78 26.10 11.35
C SER A 80 -18.41 25.63 11.88
N ALA A 81 -17.55 25.12 11.00
CA ALA A 81 -16.20 24.71 11.35
C ALA A 81 -15.28 25.93 11.58
N GLU A 82 -14.31 25.79 12.50
CA GLU A 82 -13.32 26.85 12.72
C GLU A 82 -12.55 27.16 11.44
N MET A 83 -12.29 28.46 11.19
CA MET A 83 -11.62 28.93 9.98
C MET A 83 -10.28 28.22 9.75
N GLN A 84 -9.51 27.93 10.80
CA GLN A 84 -8.25 27.19 10.70
C GLN A 84 -8.44 25.79 10.09
N HIS A 85 -9.49 25.06 10.47
CA HIS A 85 -9.78 23.74 9.92
C HIS A 85 -10.21 23.82 8.45
N ARG A 86 -11.01 24.84 8.10
CA ARG A 86 -11.45 25.09 6.72
C ARG A 86 -10.27 25.39 5.80
N LEU A 87 -9.37 26.29 6.22
CA LEU A 87 -8.15 26.63 5.49
C LEU A 87 -7.24 25.41 5.35
N LYS A 88 -7.13 24.57 6.39
CA LYS A 88 -6.31 23.35 6.32
C LYS A 88 -6.89 22.34 5.33
N ALA A 89 -8.21 22.17 5.29
CA ALA A 89 -8.87 21.30 4.33
C ALA A 89 -8.65 21.76 2.88
N ALA A 90 -8.72 23.08 2.63
CA ALA A 90 -8.41 23.67 1.31
C ALA A 90 -6.95 23.42 0.90
N GLU A 91 -5.99 23.62 1.80
CA GLU A 91 -4.57 23.34 1.55
C GLU A 91 -4.33 21.86 1.19
N LEU A 92 -4.92 20.93 1.96
CA LEU A 92 -4.76 19.50 1.73
C LEU A 92 -5.40 19.06 0.41
N LEU A 93 -6.54 19.65 0.04
CA LEU A 93 -7.19 19.38 -1.24
C LEU A 93 -6.29 19.79 -2.41
N GLY A 94 -5.78 21.03 -2.41
CA GLY A 94 -4.87 21.51 -3.47
C GLY A 94 -3.56 20.73 -3.51
N LYS A 95 -3.02 20.30 -2.35
CA LYS A 95 -1.86 19.38 -2.32
C LYS A 95 -2.17 18.03 -2.95
N SER A 96 -3.39 17.52 -2.78
CA SER A 96 -3.81 16.26 -3.40
C SER A 96 -3.93 16.37 -4.93
N GLU A 97 -4.25 17.56 -5.43
CA GLU A 97 -4.40 17.88 -6.85
C GLU A 97 -3.11 18.40 -7.51
N ALA A 98 -2.02 18.49 -6.73
CA ALA A 98 -0.72 19.00 -7.15
C ALA A 98 -0.72 20.48 -7.58
N ASP A 99 -1.58 21.30 -6.97
CA ASP A 99 -1.62 22.76 -7.19
C ASP A 99 -0.36 23.47 -6.66
N PHE A 100 0.32 22.85 -5.69
CA PHE A 100 1.49 23.42 -5.03
C PHE A 100 2.76 22.98 -5.75
N CYS A 101 3.53 23.95 -6.24
CA CYS A 101 4.87 23.76 -6.77
C CYS A 101 5.89 24.37 -5.80
N GLU A 102 6.85 23.58 -5.33
CA GLU A 102 7.98 24.08 -4.56
C GLU A 102 9.19 24.24 -5.48
N ARG A 103 9.74 25.46 -5.55
CA ARG A 103 11.01 25.71 -6.24
C ARG A 103 12.16 25.44 -5.27
N VAL A 104 12.79 24.29 -5.40
CA VAL A 104 14.04 23.99 -4.70
C VAL A 104 15.20 24.53 -5.52
N GLN A 105 15.86 25.58 -5.01
CA GLN A 105 17.13 26.04 -5.56
C GLN A 105 18.27 25.34 -4.83
N VAL A 106 19.11 24.64 -5.60
CA VAL A 106 20.33 24.01 -5.08
C VAL A 106 21.52 24.78 -5.63
N ASP A 107 22.14 25.58 -4.77
CA ASP A 107 23.42 26.22 -5.09
C ASP A 107 24.54 25.23 -4.78
N ALA A 108 24.73 24.26 -5.67
CA ALA A 108 25.84 23.32 -5.60
C ALA A 108 26.94 23.73 -6.58
N SER A 109 28.16 23.88 -6.07
CA SER A 109 29.36 23.95 -6.89
C SER A 109 29.63 22.58 -7.51
N VAL A 110 29.11 22.34 -8.71
CA VAL A 110 29.39 21.10 -9.45
C VAL A 110 30.81 21.21 -10.03
N VAL A 111 31.79 20.63 -9.35
CA VAL A 111 33.11 20.40 -9.92
C VAL A 111 32.98 19.25 -10.91
N ASN A 112 32.93 19.57 -12.20
CA ASN A 112 32.97 18.55 -13.24
C ASN A 112 34.39 18.01 -13.35
N ILE A 113 34.67 16.93 -12.61
CA ILE A 113 35.89 16.16 -12.81
C ILE A 113 35.70 15.44 -14.14
N GLY A 114 36.18 16.07 -15.23
CA GLY A 114 36.22 15.44 -16.54
C GLY A 114 36.86 14.05 -16.44
N PHE A 115 36.50 13.14 -17.35
CA PHE A 115 36.99 11.75 -17.33
C PHE A 115 38.53 11.70 -17.31
N LEU A 116 39.11 11.70 -16.11
CA LEU A 116 40.51 11.41 -15.87
C LEU A 116 40.62 9.90 -15.96
N PHE A 117 41.08 9.41 -17.11
CA PHE A 117 41.27 7.99 -17.36
C PHE A 117 42.35 7.37 -16.44
N GLU A 118 43.22 8.19 -15.85
CA GLU A 118 44.24 7.72 -14.92
C GLU A 118 43.79 7.81 -13.43
N PRO A 119 43.84 6.68 -12.68
CA PRO A 119 43.40 6.62 -11.29
C PRO A 119 44.13 7.58 -10.34
N LYS A 120 45.41 7.89 -10.61
CA LYS A 120 46.22 8.77 -9.74
C LYS A 120 45.75 10.22 -9.77
N GLN A 121 45.49 10.74 -10.97
CA GLN A 121 45.04 12.13 -11.16
C GLN A 121 43.65 12.36 -10.56
N ARG A 122 42.76 11.36 -10.64
CA ARG A 122 41.47 11.40 -9.96
C ARG A 122 41.60 11.43 -8.43
N ALA A 123 42.50 10.60 -7.87
CA ALA A 123 42.67 10.51 -6.42
C ALA A 123 43.28 11.78 -5.80
N GLU A 124 44.11 12.50 -6.56
CA GLU A 124 44.73 13.76 -6.13
C GLU A 124 43.70 14.90 -6.13
N LEU A 125 42.90 15.04 -7.19
CA LEU A 125 41.88 16.08 -7.28
C LEU A 125 40.73 15.90 -6.26
N LEU A 126 40.40 14.66 -5.90
CA LEU A 126 39.43 14.40 -4.81
C LEU A 126 39.94 14.89 -3.44
N ARG A 127 41.25 14.86 -3.20
CA ARG A 127 41.83 15.36 -1.94
C ARG A 127 41.78 16.87 -1.84
N GLU A 128 41.93 17.59 -2.95
CA GLU A 128 41.85 19.07 -2.98
C GLU A 128 40.42 19.60 -2.78
N ILE A 129 39.39 18.80 -3.05
CA ILE A 129 37.99 19.19 -2.89
C ILE A 129 37.50 19.00 -1.44
N ASP A 130 38.13 18.09 -0.68
CA ASP A 130 37.73 17.74 0.69
C ASP A 130 38.38 18.64 1.78
N ASP A 131 39.35 19.50 1.44
CA ASP A 131 39.97 20.53 2.30
C ASP A 131 39.24 21.88 2.21
#